data_AF-X1E9S3-F1
#
_entry.id   AF-X1E9S3-F1
#
_cell.length_a   1.000
_cell.length_b   1.000
_cell.length_c   1.000
_cell.angle_alpha   90.00
_cell.angle_beta   90.00
_cell.angle_gamma   90.00
#
_symmetry.space_group_name_H-M   'P 1'
#
loop_
_entity.id
_entity.type
_entity.pdbx_description
1 polymer ?
#
loop_
_entity_poly.entity_id
_entity_poly.type
_entity_poly.pdbx_seq_one_letter_code
_entity_poly.pdbx_strand_id
1 'polypeptide(L)'
;MDKTGLRRNSLESIDTVTWIPHWGRDRIYGMIENRPDWCVSRQRAWGVPITVFYCQDCETILLDQKIMEKVYSLFEQHGADIWFEKDISYFLPDNATCSECGSKNFVKEND
;
A
#
# COMPACT_ATOMS: atom_id res chain seq x y z
N MET A 1 4.30 -4.34 -13.02
CA MET A 1 5.76 -4.33 -12.71
C MET A 1 6.59 -3.40 -13.58
N ASP A 2 6.27 -3.24 -14.87
CA ASP A 2 7.16 -2.55 -15.81
C ASP A 2 6.92 -1.05 -15.97
N LYS A 3 5.71 -0.56 -15.64
CA LYS A 3 5.31 0.87 -15.79
C LYS A 3 6.25 1.86 -15.10
N THR A 4 6.80 1.50 -13.94
CA THR A 4 7.70 2.36 -13.15
C THR A 4 9.16 1.92 -13.21
N GLY A 5 9.50 0.98 -14.11
CA GLY A 5 10.85 0.42 -14.22
C GLY A 5 11.27 -0.47 -13.04
N LEU A 6 10.33 -0.86 -12.15
CA LEU A 6 10.63 -1.64 -10.95
C LEU A 6 11.34 -2.96 -11.27
N ARG A 7 10.90 -3.67 -12.32
CA ARG A 7 11.55 -4.92 -12.75
C ARG A 7 13.01 -4.70 -13.14
N ARG A 8 13.27 -3.72 -14.02
CA ARG A 8 14.64 -3.38 -14.48
C ARG A 8 15.54 -3.04 -13.29
N ASN A 9 15.08 -2.14 -12.42
CA ASN A 9 15.84 -1.75 -11.22
C ASN A 9 16.13 -2.94 -10.30
N SER A 10 15.18 -3.87 -10.18
CA SER A 10 15.35 -5.09 -9.37
C SER A 10 16.39 -6.04 -9.97
N LEU A 11 16.38 -6.24 -11.30
CA LEU A 11 17.37 -7.06 -12.01
C LEU A 11 18.78 -6.47 -11.90
N GLU A 12 18.92 -5.15 -12.05
CA GLU A 12 20.20 -4.45 -11.84
C GLU A 12 20.69 -4.62 -10.40
N SER A 13 19.80 -4.51 -9.41
CA SER A 13 20.15 -4.69 -8.00
C SER A 13 20.63 -6.12 -7.71
N ILE A 14 20.04 -7.14 -8.33
CA ILE A 14 20.43 -8.54 -8.16
C ILE A 14 21.90 -8.77 -8.54
N ASP A 15 22.40 -8.06 -9.56
CA ASP A 15 23.78 -8.18 -10.03
C ASP A 15 24.81 -7.51 -9.11
N THR A 16 24.36 -6.64 -8.20
CA THR A 16 25.23 -5.99 -7.20
C THR A 16 25.43 -6.81 -5.92
N VAL A 17 24.65 -7.89 -5.75
CA VAL A 17 24.65 -8.72 -4.54
C VAL A 17 25.67 -9.86 -4.66
N THR A 18 26.38 -10.15 -3.57
CA THR A 18 27.22 -11.35 -3.46
C THR A 18 26.36 -12.58 -3.16
N TRP A 19 26.33 -13.54 -4.08
CA TRP A 19 25.51 -14.75 -3.96
C TRP A 19 26.30 -15.95 -3.46
N ILE A 20 25.85 -16.55 -2.35
CA ILE A 20 26.44 -17.77 -1.79
C ILE A 20 25.32 -18.80 -1.58
N PRO A 21 25.27 -19.90 -2.35
CA PRO A 21 26.10 -20.22 -3.52
C PRO A 21 25.75 -19.40 -4.77
N HIS A 22 26.69 -19.33 -5.73
CA HIS A 22 26.57 -18.48 -6.94
C HIS A 22 25.29 -18.71 -7.75
N TRP A 23 24.84 -19.97 -7.90
CA TRP A 23 23.64 -20.30 -8.68
C TRP A 23 22.36 -19.65 -8.12
N GLY A 24 22.37 -19.17 -6.88
CA GLY A 24 21.25 -18.41 -6.30
C GLY A 24 20.91 -17.16 -7.10
N ARG A 25 21.92 -16.52 -7.71
CA ARG A 25 21.76 -15.34 -8.57
C ARG A 25 20.82 -15.63 -9.73
N ASP A 26 21.12 -16.65 -10.51
CA ASP A 26 20.35 -16.98 -11.72
C ASP A 26 18.92 -17.41 -11.38
N ARG A 27 18.74 -18.10 -10.24
CA ARG A 27 17.43 -18.50 -9.74
C ARG A 27 16.55 -17.30 -9.41
N ILE A 28 17.06 -16.31 -8.67
CA ILE A 28 16.26 -15.11 -8.34
C ILE A 28 16.06 -14.23 -9.58
N TYR A 29 17.07 -14.14 -10.44
CA TYR A 29 17.03 -13.31 -11.64
C TYR A 29 15.92 -13.79 -12.57
N GLY A 30 15.92 -15.08 -12.93
CA GLY A 30 14.89 -15.66 -13.79
C GLY A 30 13.48 -15.58 -13.18
N MET A 31 13.37 -15.69 -11.85
CA MET A 31 12.10 -15.49 -11.13
C MET A 31 11.58 -14.06 -11.27
N ILE A 32 12.44 -13.05 -11.10
CA ILE A 32 12.06 -11.64 -11.20
C ILE A 32 11.83 -11.21 -12.65
N GLU A 33 12.62 -11.71 -13.60
CA GLU A 33 12.48 -11.41 -15.03
C GLU A 33 11.08 -11.75 -15.54
N ASN A 34 10.55 -12.91 -15.15
CA ASN A 34 9.27 -13.41 -15.64
C ASN A 34 8.12 -13.23 -14.63
N ARG A 35 8.33 -12.47 -13.55
CA ARG A 35 7.33 -12.31 -12.48
C ARG A 35 6.09 -11.56 -12.97
N PRO A 36 4.86 -12.08 -12.77
CA PRO A 36 3.64 -11.32 -13.03
C PRO A 36 3.42 -10.23 -11.97
N ASP A 37 2.32 -9.48 -12.09
CA ASP A 37 1.96 -8.49 -11.09
C ASP A 37 1.74 -9.11 -9.70
N TRP A 38 2.13 -8.37 -8.67
CA TRP A 38 1.98 -8.80 -7.29
C TRP A 38 0.62 -8.36 -6.75
N CYS A 39 -0.30 -9.31 -6.60
CA CYS A 39 -1.53 -9.08 -5.86
C CYS A 39 -1.21 -8.97 -4.36
N VAL A 40 -1.31 -7.76 -3.82
CA VAL A 40 -0.99 -7.42 -2.42
C VAL A 40 -2.19 -7.53 -1.46
N SER A 41 -3.42 -7.31 -1.95
CA SER A 41 -4.62 -7.32 -1.11
C SER A 41 -5.15 -8.74 -0.83
N ARG A 42 -5.76 -8.95 0.33
CA ARG A 42 -6.35 -10.23 0.74
C ARG A 42 -7.49 -9.98 1.72
N GLN A 43 -8.72 -10.44 1.42
CA GLN A 43 -9.86 -10.30 2.33
C GLN A 43 -9.71 -11.18 3.59
N ARG A 44 -9.02 -10.67 4.61
CA ARG A 44 -8.72 -11.40 5.85
C ARG A 44 -8.70 -10.45 7.04
N ALA A 45 -9.16 -10.95 8.19
CA ALA A 45 -9.16 -10.18 9.43
C ALA A 45 -7.78 -10.09 10.12
N TRP A 46 -6.82 -10.95 9.76
CA TRP A 46 -5.50 -10.98 10.39
C TRP A 46 -4.41 -10.57 9.38
N GLY A 47 -3.84 -9.39 9.58
CA GLY A 47 -2.82 -8.81 8.71
C GLY A 47 -2.63 -7.31 8.98
N VAL A 48 -1.76 -6.69 8.19
CA VAL A 48 -1.66 -5.22 8.15
C VAL A 48 -2.69 -4.73 7.12
N PRO A 49 -3.64 -3.87 7.51
CA PRO A 49 -4.67 -3.39 6.59
C PRO A 49 -4.05 -2.50 5.50
N ILE A 50 -4.68 -2.51 4.33
CA ILE A 50 -4.37 -1.53 3.29
C ILE A 50 -5.05 -0.21 3.68
N THR A 51 -4.27 0.80 4.06
CA THR A 51 -4.76 2.05 4.64
C THR A 51 -5.26 3.05 3.60
N VAL A 52 -6.30 2.65 2.87
CA VAL A 52 -6.91 3.45 1.80
C VAL A 52 -8.29 3.93 2.23
N PHE A 53 -8.62 5.15 1.83
CA PHE A 53 -9.96 5.70 1.97
C PHE A 53 -10.56 5.93 0.58
N TYR A 54 -11.83 5.59 0.41
CA TYR A 54 -12.56 5.81 -0.83
C TYR A 54 -13.73 6.75 -0.58
N CYS A 55 -14.01 7.64 -1.54
CA CYS A 55 -15.27 8.36 -1.55
C CYS A 55 -16.41 7.39 -1.85
N GLN A 56 -17.42 7.35 -0.99
CA GLN A 56 -18.54 6.44 -1.15
C GLN A 56 -19.41 6.77 -2.37
N ASP A 57 -19.40 8.03 -2.82
CA ASP A 57 -20.30 8.51 -3.88
C ASP A 57 -19.73 8.33 -5.29
N CYS A 58 -18.39 8.31 -5.45
CA CYS A 58 -17.74 8.20 -6.76
C CYS A 58 -16.54 7.24 -6.79
N GLU A 59 -16.31 6.48 -5.71
CA GLU A 59 -15.24 5.48 -5.57
C GLU A 59 -13.81 6.04 -5.73
N THR A 60 -13.67 7.36 -5.77
CA THR A 60 -12.37 8.01 -5.91
C THR A 60 -11.54 7.79 -4.65
N ILE A 61 -10.28 7.40 -4.84
CA ILE A 61 -9.32 7.20 -3.76
C ILE A 61 -8.88 8.55 -3.20
N LEU A 62 -8.94 8.70 -1.88
CA LEU A 62 -8.36 9.85 -1.19
C LEU A 62 -6.84 9.63 -1.00
N LEU A 63 -6.07 10.12 -1.95
CA LEU A 63 -4.60 10.11 -1.91
C LEU A 63 -4.07 11.45 -1.38
N ASP A 64 -3.92 11.55 -0.06
CA ASP A 64 -3.32 12.72 0.61
C ASP A 64 -2.16 12.29 1.52
N GLN A 65 -1.01 12.92 1.32
CA GLN A 65 0.21 12.58 2.05
C GLN A 65 0.10 12.83 3.56
N LYS A 66 -0.56 13.92 3.99
CA LYS A 66 -0.70 14.25 5.42
C LYS A 66 -1.60 13.24 6.12
N ILE A 67 -2.63 12.76 5.43
CA ILE A 67 -3.52 11.71 5.95
C ILE A 67 -2.73 10.41 6.09
N MET A 68 -1.94 10.02 5.09
CA MET A 68 -1.07 8.83 5.17
C MET A 68 -0.04 8.93 6.30
N GLU A 69 0.61 10.08 6.46
CA GLU A 69 1.56 10.34 7.56
C GLU A 69 0.89 10.24 8.94
N LYS A 70 -0.34 10.78 9.08
CA LYS A 70 -1.11 10.64 10.31
C LYS A 70 -1.43 9.17 10.62
N VAL A 71 -1.87 8.39 9.64
CA VAL A 71 -2.14 6.96 9.82
C VAL A 71 -0.87 6.21 10.21
N TYR A 72 0.26 6.51 9.56
CA TYR A 72 1.57 5.96 9.91
C TYR A 72 1.93 6.24 11.37
N SER A 73 1.81 7.49 11.83
CA SER A 73 2.12 7.85 13.23
C SER A 73 1.19 7.16 14.23
N LEU A 74 -0.07 6.95 13.87
CA LEU A 74 -1.02 6.20 14.71
C LEU A 74 -0.65 4.71 14.78
N PHE A 75 -0.22 4.12 13.66
CA PHE A 75 0.24 2.72 13.63
C PHE A 75 1.53 2.54 14.43
N GLU A 76 2.43 3.50 14.39
CA GLU A 76 3.66 3.50 15.19
C GLU A 76 3.36 3.55 16.69
N GLN A 77 2.34 4.31 17.11
CA GLN A 77 1.99 4.47 18.53
C GLN A 77 1.09 3.36 19.08
N HIS A 78 0.17 2.84 18.27
CA HIS A 78 -0.91 1.97 18.73
C HIS A 78 -0.91 0.58 18.07
N GLY A 79 -0.06 0.34 17.08
CA GLY A 79 -0.13 -0.83 16.21
C GLY A 79 -1.20 -0.68 15.12
N ALA A 80 -1.24 -1.65 14.21
CA ALA A 80 -2.16 -1.64 13.06
C ALA A 80 -3.63 -1.82 13.45
N ASP A 81 -3.90 -2.42 14.61
CA ASP A 81 -5.26 -2.71 15.10
C ASP A 81 -6.10 -1.44 15.28
N ILE A 82 -5.45 -0.28 15.52
CA ILE A 82 -6.11 1.02 15.61
C ILE A 82 -6.99 1.30 14.38
N TRP A 83 -6.61 0.79 13.20
CA TRP A 83 -7.38 0.90 11.96
C TRP A 83 -8.78 0.32 12.09
N PHE A 84 -8.93 -0.78 12.82
CA PHE A 84 -10.21 -1.46 13.02
C PHE A 84 -10.95 -0.94 14.25
N GLU A 85 -10.23 -0.46 15.27
CA GLU A 85 -10.81 0.05 16.52
C GLU A 85 -11.43 1.44 16.41
N LYS A 86 -10.91 2.29 15.52
CA LYS A 86 -11.33 3.69 15.41
C LYS A 86 -12.17 3.96 14.17
N ASP A 87 -13.11 4.87 14.30
CA ASP A 87 -13.91 5.35 13.19
C ASP A 87 -13.11 6.25 12.24
N ILE A 88 -13.65 6.44 11.03
CA ILE A 88 -12.98 7.20 9.97
C ILE A 88 -12.66 8.65 10.36
N SER A 89 -13.47 9.28 11.20
CA SER A 89 -13.27 10.65 11.73
C SER A 89 -12.02 10.76 12.61
N TYR A 90 -11.53 9.65 13.16
CA TYR A 90 -10.28 9.64 13.91
C TYR A 90 -9.08 9.84 12.97
N PHE A 91 -9.18 9.36 11.74
CA PHE A 91 -8.10 9.42 10.74
C PHE A 91 -8.21 10.65 9.86
N LEU A 92 -9.40 10.98 9.35
CA LEU A 92 -9.61 12.09 8.43
C LEU A 92 -9.80 13.43 9.17
N PRO A 93 -9.37 14.56 8.60
CA PRO A 93 -9.73 15.88 9.10
C PRO A 93 -11.20 16.22 8.76
N ASP A 94 -11.84 17.08 9.56
CA ASP A 94 -13.27 17.44 9.41
C ASP A 94 -13.62 18.12 8.07
N ASN A 95 -12.61 18.70 7.41
CA ASN A 95 -12.74 19.36 6.12
C ASN A 95 -12.30 18.48 4.94
N ALA A 96 -12.06 17.18 5.15
CA ALA A 96 -11.78 16.25 4.05
C ALA A 96 -12.92 16.28 3.02
N THR A 97 -12.55 16.50 1.75
CA THR A 97 -13.48 16.57 0.62
C THR A 97 -12.90 15.79 -0.55
N CYS A 98 -13.78 15.12 -1.29
CA CYS A 98 -13.38 14.36 -2.47
C CYS A 98 -12.96 15.34 -3.57
N SER A 99 -11.81 15.09 -4.20
CA SER A 99 -11.29 15.93 -5.28
C SER A 99 -12.18 15.95 -6.52
N GLU A 100 -12.91 14.87 -6.78
CA GLU A 100 -13.71 14.71 -8.00
C GLU A 100 -15.16 15.18 -7.83
N CYS A 101 -15.83 14.82 -6.73
CA CYS A 101 -17.26 15.12 -6.54
C CYS A 101 -17.57 16.08 -5.40
N GLY A 102 -16.58 16.50 -4.61
CA GLY A 102 -16.74 17.39 -3.46
C GLY A 102 -17.44 16.77 -2.25
N SER A 103 -17.79 15.48 -2.30
CA SER A 103 -18.42 14.78 -1.17
C SER A 103 -17.49 14.69 0.05
N LYS A 104 -18.11 14.57 1.22
CA LYS A 104 -17.43 14.30 2.51
C LYS A 104 -17.64 12.86 2.99
N ASN A 105 -18.36 12.05 2.22
CA ASN A 105 -18.66 10.66 2.56
C ASN A 105 -17.49 9.79 2.13
N PHE A 106 -16.72 9.33 3.12
CA PHE A 106 -15.61 8.41 2.91
C PHE A 106 -15.83 7.11 3.66
N VAL A 107 -15.25 6.04 3.13
CA VAL A 107 -15.19 4.72 3.76
C VAL A 107 -13.74 4.23 3.81
N LYS A 108 -13.41 3.46 4.84
CA LYS A 108 -12.12 2.78 4.96
C LYS A 108 -12.12 1.50 4.14
N GLU A 109 -10.99 1.19 3.54
CA GLU A 109 -10.70 -0.16 3.05
C GLU A 109 -10.68 -1.16 4.23
N ASN A 110 -11.21 -2.36 3.99
CA ASN A 110 -11.25 -3.46 4.95
C ASN A 110 -10.56 -4.74 4.45
N ASP A 111 -9.90 -4.67 3.28
CA ASP A 111 -8.96 -5.68 2.80
C ASP A 111 -7.73 -5.83 3.72
#